data_AF-A0A524H815-F1
#
_entry.id   AF-A0A524H815-F1
#
_cell.length_a   1.000
_cell.length_b   1.000
_cell.length_c   1.000
_cell.angle_alpha   90.00
_cell.angle_beta   90.00
_cell.angle_gamma   90.00
#
_symmetry.space_group_name_H-M   'P 1'
#
loop_
_entity.id
_entity.type
_entity.pdbx_description
1 polymer ?
#
loop_
_entity_poly.entity_id
_entity_poly.type
_entity_poly.pdbx_seq_one_letter_code
_entity_poly.pdbx_strand_id
1 'polypeptide(L)' 'MAKVKIPNVDVLKEYIGKEIGVSDWREVPQRAIDLFAESTGDYQFIHTDPVRAKKESPYGRTIAHGFFT' A
#
# COMPACT_ATOMS: atom_id res chain seq x y z
N MET A 1 13.28 13.56 2.47
CA MET A 1 12.91 14.55 3.53
C MET A 1 13.69 14.26 4.82
N ALA A 2 13.83 15.24 5.73
CA ALA A 2 14.53 15.03 7.00
C ALA A 2 13.74 14.08 7.89
N LYS A 3 14.38 12.99 8.33
CA LYS A 3 13.76 12.02 9.25
C LYS A 3 13.65 12.65 10.64
N VAL A 4 12.42 12.80 11.15
CA VAL A 4 12.21 13.19 12.55
C VAL A 4 12.74 12.07 13.44
N LYS A 5 13.72 12.38 14.29
CA LYS A 5 14.21 11.46 15.32
C LYS A 5 13.56 11.82 16.65
N ILE A 6 12.68 10.95 17.13
CA ILE A 6 12.04 11.08 18.43
C ILE A 6 12.86 10.26 19.43
N PRO A 7 13.43 10.86 20.48
CA PRO A 7 14.44 10.21 21.31
C PRO A 7 13.89 9.11 22.24
N ASN A 8 12.63 9.21 22.65
CA ASN A 8 11.94 8.21 23.46
C ASN A 8 10.40 8.36 23.33
N VAL A 9 9.65 7.41 23.90
CA VAL A 9 8.18 7.38 23.81
C VAL A 9 7.49 8.53 24.54
N ASP A 10 8.10 9.09 25.59
CA ASP A 10 7.49 10.16 26.38
C ASP A 10 7.33 11.46 25.56
N VAL A 11 8.32 11.74 24.71
CA VAL A 11 8.35 12.92 23.82
C VAL A 11 7.38 12.78 22.64
N LEU A 12 6.90 11.58 22.32
CA LEU A 12 6.02 11.33 21.17
C LEU A 12 4.70 12.12 21.24
N LYS A 13 4.19 12.37 22.47
CA LYS A 13 2.96 13.14 22.69
C LYS A 13 3.04 14.57 22.16
N GLU A 14 4.23 15.16 22.13
CA GLU A 14 4.46 16.51 21.61
C GLU A 14 4.29 16.60 20.08
N TYR A 15 4.20 15.47 19.39
CA TYR A 15 4.02 15.36 17.94
C TYR A 15 2.57 15.10 17.52
N ILE A 16 1.62 15.05 18.45
CA ILE A 16 0.19 14.94 18.11
C ILE A 16 -0.21 16.12 17.23
N GLY A 17 -0.77 15.82 16.06
CA GLY A 17 -1.18 16.81 15.06
C GLY A 17 -0.03 17.40 14.22
N LYS A 18 1.21 16.94 14.40
CA LYS A 18 2.36 17.35 13.59
C LYS A 18 2.70 16.30 12.53
N GLU A 19 3.08 16.74 11.33
CA GLU A 19 3.63 15.85 10.32
C GLU A 19 5.03 15.37 10.77
N ILE A 20 5.26 14.06 10.72
CA ILE A 20 6.55 13.44 11.12
C ILE A 20 7.43 13.04 9.93
N GLY A 21 6.94 13.28 8.71
CA GLY A 21 7.64 13.09 7.45
C GLY A 21 6.77 12.41 6.40
N VAL A 22 7.19 12.58 5.15
CA VAL A 22 6.63 11.89 3.98
C VAL A 22 7.71 10.95 3.43
N SER A 23 7.35 9.70 3.17
CA SER A 23 8.28 8.75 2.56
C SER A 23 8.56 9.13 1.11
N ASP A 24 9.62 8.57 0.54
CA ASP A 24 9.80 8.62 -0.90
C ASP A 24 8.70 7.80 -1.60
N TRP A 25 8.47 8.09 -2.87
CA TRP A 25 7.59 7.27 -3.70
C TRP A 25 8.14 5.85 -3.79
N ARG A 26 7.24 4.87 -3.79
CA ARG A 26 7.58 3.48 -4.03
C ARG A 26 6.73 2.91 -5.15
N GLU A 27 7.32 2.01 -5.91
CA GLU A 27 6.59 1.23 -6.90
C GLU A 27 5.74 0.16 -6.21
N VAL A 28 4.55 -0.10 -6.76
CA VAL A 28 3.67 -1.19 -6.37
C VAL A 28 3.63 -2.19 -7.52
N PRO A 29 4.55 -3.18 -7.56
CA PRO A 29 4.59 -4.17 -8.63
C PRO A 29 3.48 -5.21 -8.43
N GLN A 30 3.06 -5.83 -9.52
CA GLN A 30 2.05 -6.91 -9.51
C GLN A 30 2.39 -8.01 -8.51
N ARG A 31 3.68 -8.41 -8.42
CA ARG A 31 4.15 -9.42 -7.46
C ARG A 31 3.80 -9.08 -6.00
N ALA A 32 3.85 -7.80 -5.62
CA ALA A 32 3.51 -7.40 -4.25
C ALA A 32 1.99 -7.49 -4.00
N ILE A 33 1.18 -7.19 -5.01
CA ILE A 33 -0.28 -7.37 -4.98
C ILE A 33 -0.60 -8.87 -4.87
N ASP A 34 0.04 -9.72 -5.68
CA ASP A 34 -0.17 -11.17 -5.64
C ASP A 34 0.21 -11.78 -4.29
N LEU A 35 1.35 -11.37 -3.71
CA LEU A 35 1.76 -11.81 -2.37
C LEU A 35 0.75 -11.38 -1.28
N PHE A 36 0.13 -10.21 -1.43
CA PHE A 36 -0.92 -9.78 -0.52
C PHE A 36 -2.16 -10.68 -0.64
N ALA A 37 -2.56 -11.04 -1.87
CA ALA A 37 -3.62 -12.02 -2.10
C ALA A 37 -3.30 -13.38 -1.45
N GLU A 38 -2.07 -13.86 -1.58
CA GLU A 38 -1.61 -15.10 -0.95
C GLU A 38 -1.74 -15.04 0.58
N SER A 39 -1.32 -13.93 1.19
CA SER A 39 -1.35 -13.77 2.65
C SER A 39 -2.76 -13.60 3.24
N THR A 40 -3.69 -13.05 2.47
CA THR A 40 -5.03 -12.69 2.97
C THR A 40 -6.13 -13.61 2.47
N GLY A 41 -5.87 -14.38 1.41
CA GLY A 41 -6.88 -15.16 0.71
C GLY A 41 -7.77 -14.35 -0.24
N ASP A 42 -7.51 -13.05 -0.42
CA ASP A 42 -8.25 -12.22 -1.37
C ASP A 42 -7.68 -12.36 -2.79
N TYR A 43 -8.17 -13.37 -3.50
CA TYR A 43 -7.85 -13.65 -4.89
C TYR A 43 -8.83 -13.03 -5.89
N GLN A 44 -9.55 -11.96 -5.51
CA GLN A 44 -10.46 -11.31 -6.45
C GLN A 44 -9.70 -10.88 -7.71
N PHE A 45 -10.25 -11.22 -8.89
CA PHE A 45 -9.53 -11.11 -10.18
C PHE A 45 -9.05 -9.70 -10.52
N ILE A 46 -9.68 -8.66 -9.97
CA ILE A 46 -9.26 -7.26 -10.15
C ILE A 46 -7.88 -6.99 -9.54
N HIS A 47 -7.38 -7.88 -8.67
CA HIS A 47 -6.06 -7.82 -8.07
C HIS A 47 -5.07 -8.77 -8.76
N THR A 48 -5.51 -9.99 -9.10
CA THR A 48 -4.61 -11.12 -9.42
C THR A 48 -4.59 -11.56 -10.88
N ASP A 49 -5.54 -11.13 -11.71
CA ASP A 49 -5.64 -11.56 -13.11
C ASP A 49 -5.57 -10.36 -14.08
N PRO A 50 -4.39 -10.04 -14.64
CA PRO A 50 -4.21 -8.95 -15.59
C PRO A 50 -5.02 -9.11 -16.88
N VAL A 51 -5.20 -10.34 -17.37
CA VAL A 51 -5.90 -10.61 -18.63
C VAL A 51 -7.39 -10.37 -18.45
N ARG A 52 -7.96 -10.90 -17.36
CA ARG A 52 -9.35 -10.72 -17.02
C ARG A 52 -9.66 -9.29 -16.58
N ALA A 53 -8.81 -8.69 -15.76
CA ALA A 53 -8.96 -7.30 -15.36
C ALA A 53 -8.97 -6.36 -16.57
N LYS A 54 -8.11 -6.59 -17.58
CA LYS A 54 -8.15 -5.80 -18.83
C LYS A 54 -9.48 -5.89 -19.59
N LYS A 55 -10.18 -7.02 -19.52
CA LYS A 55 -11.42 -7.30 -20.26
C LYS A 55 -12.68 -6.90 -19.49
N GLU A 56 -12.71 -7.17 -18.18
CA GLU A 56 -13.92 -7.15 -17.36
C GLU A 56 -13.89 -6.07 -16.26
N SER A 57 -12.72 -5.61 -15.83
CA SER A 57 -12.62 -4.63 -14.76
C SER A 57 -12.86 -3.21 -15.30
N PRO A 58 -13.61 -2.35 -14.58
CA PRO A 58 -13.74 -0.93 -14.93
C PRO A 58 -12.40 -0.18 -14.93
N TYR A 59 -11.35 -0.74 -14.31
CA TYR A 59 -10.02 -0.14 -14.25
C TYR A 59 -9.15 -0.48 -15.47
N GLY A 60 -9.54 -1.47 -16.29
CA GLY A 60 -8.77 -1.91 -17.47
C GLY A 60 -7.38 -2.52 -17.18
N ARG A 61 -7.06 -2.73 -15.90
CA ARG A 61 -5.83 -3.37 -15.39
C ARG A 61 -6.06 -3.86 -13.97
N THR A 62 -5.12 -4.63 -13.44
CA THR A 62 -5.07 -4.98 -12.03
C THR A 62 -4.84 -3.74 -11.16
N ILE A 63 -5.46 -3.73 -9.99
CA ILE A 63 -5.30 -2.72 -8.95
C ILE A 63 -4.83 -3.37 -7.66
N ALA A 64 -4.16 -2.61 -6.79
CA ALA A 64 -3.81 -3.08 -5.46
C ALA A 64 -5.07 -3.35 -4.61
N HIS A 65 -4.95 -4.25 -3.64
CA HIS A 65 -5.95 -4.41 -2.60
C HIS A 65 -6.07 -3.13 -1.78
N GLY A 66 -7.29 -2.75 -1.39
CA GLY A 66 -7.49 -1.57 -0.52
C GLY A 66 -6.80 -1.71 0.83
N PHE A 67 -6.70 -2.92 1.39
CA PHE A 67 -5.97 -3.20 2.62
C PHE A 67 -4.44 -3.30 2.46
N PHE A 68 -3.93 -3.23 1.22
CA PHE A 68 -2.49 -3.19 0.97
C PHE A 68 -1.91 -1.77 1.07
N THR A 69 -2.78 -0.75 1.01
CA THR A 69 -2.41 0.68 0.96
C THR A 69 -2.84 1.40 2.22
#